data_AF-A0A395NN29-F1
#
_entry.id   AF-A0A395NN29-F1
#
_cell.length_a   1.000
_cell.length_b   1.000
_cell.length_c   1.000
_cell.angle_alpha   90.00
_cell.angle_beta   90.00
_cell.angle_gamma   90.00
#
_symmetry.space_group_name_H-M   'P 1'
#
loop_
_entity.id
_entity.type
_entity.pdbx_description
1 polymer ?
#
loop_
_entity_poly.entity_id
_entity_poly.type
_entity_poly.pdbx_seq_one_letter_code
_entity_poly.pdbx_strand_id
1 'polypeptide(L)'
;MVQTSTVVTASVATVATGLAAYAVYFDFKRRRDAEFRRNLRRNERKQVRAEKEEAEASTQRLRGLIKAKVDEAKEEGFPAGVEEREAFFNEQVMTGEMLSQDRMDEPLHFVFRGCENNKTLTFSLPFNLASKMIDSALAFYKGLKVYPAPGDLIKIYDSTVPKPILDILADMIAYDGDISIRTRPSSAGINLGDIPNVGLD
;
A
#
# COMPACT_ATOMS: atom_id res chain seq x y z
N MET A 1 -24.50 -51.76 -14.91
CA MET A 1 -24.17 -50.32 -14.99
C MET A 1 -23.63 -49.91 -13.63
N VAL A 2 -22.37 -49.49 -13.53
CA VAL A 2 -21.80 -48.99 -12.26
C VAL A 2 -22.42 -47.62 -11.98
N GLN A 3 -22.93 -47.40 -10.76
CA GLN A 3 -23.54 -46.13 -10.39
C GLN A 3 -22.45 -45.06 -10.25
N THR A 4 -22.72 -43.85 -10.75
CA THR A 4 -21.79 -42.71 -10.66
C THR A 4 -21.44 -42.36 -9.21
N SER A 5 -22.38 -42.56 -8.28
CA SER A 5 -22.16 -42.46 -6.83
C SER A 5 -21.05 -43.39 -6.31
N THR A 6 -20.98 -44.62 -6.83
CA THR A 6 -19.94 -45.60 -6.46
C THR A 6 -18.55 -45.13 -6.94
N VAL A 7 -18.47 -44.59 -8.16
CA VAL A 7 -17.21 -44.08 -8.72
C VAL A 7 -16.71 -42.86 -7.96
N VAL A 8 -17.61 -41.92 -7.62
CA VAL A 8 -17.27 -40.73 -6.83
C VAL A 8 -16.86 -41.10 -5.40
N THR A 9 -17.53 -42.06 -4.78
CA THR A 9 -17.19 -42.49 -3.41
C THR A 9 -15.83 -43.16 -3.38
N ALA A 10 -15.56 -44.05 -4.34
CA ALA A 10 -14.27 -44.73 -4.45
C ALA A 10 -13.12 -43.74 -4.71
N SER A 11 -13.33 -42.72 -5.56
CA SER A 11 -12.30 -41.71 -5.84
C SER A 11 -12.01 -40.83 -4.62
N VAL A 12 -13.04 -40.35 -3.92
CA VAL A 12 -12.89 -39.56 -2.68
C VAL A 12 -12.19 -40.38 -1.59
N ALA A 13 -12.57 -41.64 -1.40
CA ALA A 13 -11.95 -42.53 -0.42
C ALA A 13 -10.45 -42.73 -0.71
N THR A 14 -10.07 -42.87 -1.99
CA THR A 14 -8.68 -43.06 -2.41
C THR A 14 -7.85 -41.80 -2.15
N VAL A 15 -8.38 -40.61 -2.48
CA VAL A 15 -7.71 -39.33 -2.21
C VAL A 15 -7.55 -39.09 -0.71
N ALA A 16 -8.60 -39.32 0.07
CA ALA A 16 -8.56 -39.15 1.53
C ALA A 16 -7.52 -40.07 2.19
N THR A 17 -7.45 -41.33 1.75
CA THR A 17 -6.46 -42.29 2.25
C THR A 17 -5.04 -41.86 1.89
N GLY A 18 -4.81 -41.36 0.67
CA GLY A 18 -3.52 -40.82 0.25
C GLY A 18 -3.06 -39.63 1.08
N LEU A 19 -3.98 -38.69 1.39
CA LEU A 19 -3.68 -37.53 2.24
C LEU A 19 -3.36 -37.94 3.69
N ALA A 20 -4.12 -38.89 4.25
CA ALA A 20 -3.87 -39.40 5.60
C ALA A 20 -2.51 -40.12 5.68
N ALA A 21 -2.20 -40.98 4.70
CA ALA A 21 -0.89 -41.64 4.61
C ALA A 21 0.25 -40.62 4.45
N TYR A 22 0.06 -39.57 3.63
CA TYR A 22 1.05 -38.50 3.47
C TYR A 22 1.27 -37.73 4.78
N ALA A 23 0.22 -37.44 5.55
CA ALA A 23 0.33 -36.76 6.84
C ALA A 23 1.16 -37.57 7.85
N VAL A 24 0.94 -38.90 7.92
CA VAL A 24 1.73 -39.79 8.77
C VAL A 24 3.19 -39.86 8.32
N TYR A 25 3.44 -40.02 7.02
CA TYR A 25 4.79 -39.98 6.44
C TYR A 25 5.50 -38.65 6.73
N PHE A 26 4.78 -37.54 6.61
CA PHE A 26 5.31 -36.20 6.83
C PHE A 26 5.70 -35.96 8.30
N ASP A 27 4.91 -36.41 9.28
CA ASP A 27 5.28 -36.32 10.72
C ASP A 27 6.51 -37.19 11.04
N PHE A 28 6.57 -38.41 10.47
CA PHE A 28 7.74 -39.29 10.61
C PHE A 28 9.01 -38.63 10.07
N LYS A 29 8.95 -38.06 8.86
CA LYS A 29 10.08 -37.37 8.21
C LYS A 29 10.49 -36.10 8.96
N ARG A 30 9.51 -35.36 9.50
CA ARG A 30 9.73 -34.16 10.32
C ARG A 30 10.53 -34.46 11.59
N ARG A 31 10.33 -35.62 12.23
CA ARG A 31 11.01 -35.97 13.49
C ARG A 31 12.39 -36.59 13.29
N ARG A 32 12.60 -37.38 12.22
CA ARG A 32 13.82 -38.19 12.05
C ARG A 32 14.95 -37.50 11.27
N ASP A 33 14.63 -36.60 10.34
CA ASP A 33 15.63 -36.05 9.43
C ASP A 33 16.06 -34.63 9.82
N ALA A 34 17.35 -34.44 10.13
CA ALA A 34 17.91 -33.12 10.46
C ALA A 34 17.93 -32.18 9.24
N GLU A 35 18.19 -32.71 8.05
CA GLU A 35 18.25 -31.96 6.80
C GLU A 35 16.86 -31.45 6.37
N PHE A 36 15.83 -32.29 6.49
CA PHE A 36 14.44 -31.92 6.18
C PHE A 36 13.93 -30.75 7.04
N ARG A 37 14.25 -30.74 8.34
CA ARG A 37 13.93 -29.60 9.24
C ARG A 37 14.65 -28.32 8.84
N ARG A 38 15.91 -28.41 8.38
CA ARG A 38 16.67 -27.26 7.89
C ARG A 38 16.07 -26.72 6.59
N ASN A 39 15.66 -27.60 5.68
CA ASN A 39 15.03 -27.21 4.43
C ASN A 39 13.66 -26.56 4.65
N LEU A 40 12.84 -27.06 5.60
CA LEU A 40 11.55 -26.42 5.95
C LEU A 40 11.76 -24.99 6.47
N ARG A 41 12.68 -24.80 7.43
CA ARG A 41 13.05 -23.46 7.93
C ARG A 41 13.65 -22.57 6.85
N ARG A 42 14.42 -23.14 5.91
CA ARG A 42 14.99 -22.38 4.79
C ARG A 42 13.91 -21.95 3.81
N ASN A 43 12.91 -22.79 3.55
CA ASN A 43 11.79 -22.47 2.67
C ASN A 43 10.87 -21.42 3.31
N GLU A 44 10.55 -21.54 4.59
CA GLU A 44 9.80 -20.51 5.34
C GLU A 44 10.57 -19.17 5.34
N ARG A 45 11.88 -19.19 5.63
CA ARG A 45 12.72 -17.99 5.56
C ARG A 45 12.79 -17.40 4.15
N LYS A 46 12.79 -18.24 3.11
CA LYS A 46 12.74 -17.79 1.71
C LYS A 46 11.40 -17.17 1.38
N GLN A 47 10.29 -17.75 1.85
CA GLN A 47 8.95 -17.19 1.65
C GLN A 47 8.80 -15.84 2.36
N VAL A 48 9.19 -15.75 3.63
CA VAL A 48 9.17 -14.47 4.37
C VAL A 48 10.07 -13.41 3.72
N ARG A 49 11.23 -13.82 3.20
CA ARG A 49 12.12 -12.91 2.43
C ARG A 49 11.49 -12.49 1.11
N ALA A 50 10.88 -13.41 0.37
CA ALA A 50 10.23 -13.14 -0.90
C ALA A 50 9.00 -12.23 -0.71
N GLU A 51 8.17 -12.47 0.30
CA GLU A 51 7.02 -11.62 0.64
C GLU A 51 7.48 -10.20 1.02
N LYS A 52 8.58 -10.07 1.78
CA LYS A 52 9.17 -8.77 2.10
C LYS A 52 9.73 -8.07 0.85
N GLU A 53 10.44 -8.81 0.00
CA GLU A 53 10.99 -8.29 -1.26
C GLU A 53 9.88 -7.88 -2.24
N GLU A 54 8.78 -8.63 -2.31
CA GLU A 54 7.60 -8.30 -3.12
C GLU A 54 6.86 -7.08 -2.56
N ALA A 55 6.72 -6.96 -1.25
CA ALA A 55 6.15 -5.78 -0.61
C ALA A 55 7.02 -4.54 -0.89
N GLU A 56 8.34 -4.64 -0.73
CA GLU A 56 9.29 -3.58 -1.07
C GLU A 56 9.27 -3.26 -2.58
N ALA A 57 9.21 -4.27 -3.46
CA ALA A 57 9.12 -4.06 -4.90
C ALA A 57 7.78 -3.41 -5.31
N SER A 58 6.67 -3.76 -4.66
CA SER A 58 5.35 -3.17 -4.93
C SER A 58 5.31 -1.69 -4.55
N THR A 59 5.88 -1.34 -3.39
CA THR A 59 6.02 0.06 -2.95
C THR A 59 6.97 0.84 -3.86
N GLN A 60 8.06 0.22 -4.31
CA GLN A 60 8.96 0.82 -5.31
C GLN A 60 8.28 1.03 -6.66
N ARG A 61 7.47 0.08 -7.15
CA ARG A 61 6.69 0.22 -8.39
C ARG A 61 5.69 1.36 -8.28
N LEU A 62 4.96 1.44 -7.18
CA LEU A 62 4.02 2.54 -6.92
C LEU A 62 4.74 3.89 -6.94
N ARG A 63 5.87 4.00 -6.24
CA ARG A 63 6.70 5.22 -6.25
C ARG A 63 7.25 5.56 -7.63
N GLY A 64 7.59 4.57 -8.44
CA GLY A 64 7.99 4.77 -9.83
C GLY A 64 6.86 5.37 -10.68
N LEU A 65 5.62 4.87 -10.52
CA LEU A 65 4.45 5.41 -11.19
C LEU A 65 4.14 6.85 -10.77
N ILE A 66 4.24 7.14 -9.47
CA ILE A 66 4.05 8.49 -8.92
C ILE A 66 5.07 9.46 -9.55
N LYS A 67 6.34 9.08 -9.61
CA LYS A 67 7.40 9.90 -10.22
C LYS A 67 7.14 10.17 -11.69
N ALA A 68 6.81 9.14 -12.47
CA ALA A 68 6.52 9.28 -13.89
C ALA A 68 5.36 10.27 -14.14
N LYS A 69 4.30 10.19 -13.31
CA LYS A 69 3.16 11.12 -13.36
C LYS A 69 3.54 12.55 -12.99
N VAL A 70 4.41 12.73 -12.00
CA VAL A 70 4.92 14.06 -11.63
C VAL A 70 5.79 14.65 -12.73
N ASP A 71 6.66 13.84 -13.34
CA ASP A 71 7.51 14.26 -14.46
C ASP A 71 6.65 14.69 -15.66
N GLU A 72 5.61 13.91 -16.00
CA GLU A 72 4.61 14.26 -17.02
C GLU A 72 3.91 15.61 -16.71
N ALA A 73 3.46 15.81 -15.47
CA ALA A 73 2.84 17.08 -15.05
C ALA A 73 3.79 18.28 -15.09
N LYS A 74 5.11 18.06 -14.93
CA LYS A 74 6.12 19.12 -15.04
C LYS A 74 6.38 19.49 -16.49
N GLU A 75 6.34 18.53 -17.41
CA GLU A 75 6.51 18.77 -18.85
C GLU A 75 5.38 19.62 -19.44
N GLU A 76 4.15 19.52 -18.92
CA GLU A 76 3.01 20.36 -19.34
C GLU A 76 3.25 21.87 -19.12
N GLY A 77 4.13 22.23 -18.18
CA GLY A 77 4.41 23.62 -17.84
C GLY A 77 3.29 24.28 -17.00
N PHE A 78 3.63 25.41 -16.38
CA PHE A 78 2.71 26.15 -15.49
C PHE A 78 2.45 27.56 -16.05
N PRO A 79 1.20 28.07 -15.97
CA PRO A 79 0.90 29.43 -16.41
C PRO A 79 1.67 30.45 -15.56
N ALA A 80 2.22 31.48 -16.20
CA ALA A 80 3.01 32.53 -15.53
C ALA A 80 2.13 33.72 -15.07
N GLY A 81 0.99 33.96 -15.73
CA GLY A 81 0.05 35.04 -15.41
C GLY A 81 -0.55 34.88 -14.01
N VAL A 82 -0.81 35.98 -13.30
CA VAL A 82 -1.44 35.93 -11.96
C VAL A 82 -2.89 35.43 -12.08
N GLU A 83 -3.65 36.00 -13.01
CA GLU A 83 -5.05 35.64 -13.26
C GLU A 83 -5.19 34.19 -13.77
N GLU A 84 -4.33 33.78 -14.70
CA GLU A 84 -4.31 32.40 -15.21
C GLU A 84 -3.91 31.38 -14.14
N ARG A 85 -3.02 31.75 -13.21
CA ARG A 85 -2.64 30.88 -12.07
C ARG A 85 -3.79 30.66 -11.10
N GLU A 86 -4.59 31.68 -10.83
CA GLU A 86 -5.77 31.55 -9.97
C GLU A 86 -6.85 30.70 -10.63
N ALA A 87 -7.08 30.88 -11.93
CA ALA A 87 -8.00 30.04 -12.69
C ALA A 87 -7.56 28.57 -12.71
N PHE A 88 -6.27 28.33 -13.00
CA PHE A 88 -5.68 26.99 -12.99
C PHE A 88 -5.74 26.37 -11.59
N PHE A 89 -5.45 27.13 -10.54
CA PHE A 89 -5.58 26.67 -9.16
C PHE A 89 -6.98 26.17 -8.84
N ASN A 90 -8.01 26.97 -9.15
CA ASN A 90 -9.40 26.60 -8.89
C ASN A 90 -9.82 25.36 -9.68
N GLU A 91 -9.41 25.26 -10.94
CA GLU A 91 -9.66 24.08 -11.77
C GLU A 91 -9.01 22.81 -11.19
N GLN A 92 -7.75 22.91 -10.76
CA GLN A 92 -7.03 21.78 -10.17
C GLN A 92 -7.61 21.35 -8.83
N VAL A 93 -8.00 22.29 -7.96
CA VAL A 93 -8.65 21.96 -6.68
C VAL A 93 -10.00 21.27 -6.91
N MET A 94 -10.85 21.80 -7.80
CA MET A 94 -12.13 21.15 -8.12
C MET A 94 -11.92 19.74 -8.71
N THR A 95 -10.97 19.59 -9.62
CA THR A 95 -10.65 18.28 -10.22
C THR A 95 -10.13 17.30 -9.17
N GLY A 96 -9.24 17.74 -8.29
CA GLY A 96 -8.69 16.96 -7.19
C GLY A 96 -9.76 16.53 -6.19
N GLU A 97 -10.66 17.43 -5.82
CA GLU A 97 -11.79 17.15 -4.93
C GLU A 97 -12.77 16.14 -5.55
N MET A 98 -13.15 16.33 -6.82
CA MET A 98 -14.05 15.40 -7.53
C MET A 98 -13.46 13.99 -7.60
N LEU A 99 -12.16 13.85 -7.89
CA LEU A 99 -11.47 12.55 -7.93
C LEU A 99 -11.31 11.94 -6.52
N SER A 100 -11.29 12.76 -5.47
CA SER A 100 -11.19 12.31 -4.07
C SER A 100 -12.52 11.89 -3.45
N GLN A 101 -13.64 12.50 -3.89
CA GLN A 101 -14.98 12.25 -3.38
C GLN A 101 -15.58 10.93 -3.85
N ASP A 102 -15.15 10.43 -5.02
CA ASP A 102 -15.60 9.17 -5.64
C ASP A 102 -15.16 7.90 -4.88
N ARG A 103 -14.86 8.06 -3.57
CA ARG A 103 -14.38 7.01 -2.68
C ARG A 103 -15.32 6.69 -1.51
N MET A 104 -16.41 7.42 -1.31
CA MET A 104 -17.10 7.38 -0.02
C MET A 104 -18.37 6.52 0.06
N ASP A 105 -18.56 5.55 -0.85
CA ASP A 105 -19.68 4.58 -0.79
C ASP A 105 -19.24 3.10 -0.75
N GLU A 106 -18.09 2.77 -0.14
CA GLU A 106 -17.83 1.36 0.25
C GLU A 106 -17.37 1.29 1.71
N PRO A 107 -18.14 0.62 2.60
CA PRO A 107 -17.77 0.48 4.00
C PRO A 107 -16.47 -0.30 4.09
N LEU A 108 -15.46 0.38 4.63
CA LEU A 108 -14.14 -0.14 4.93
C LEU A 108 -14.27 -1.26 5.98
N HIS A 109 -14.49 -2.50 5.53
CA HIS A 109 -14.35 -3.67 6.39
C HIS A 109 -12.86 -3.83 6.69
N PHE A 110 -12.47 -3.29 7.84
CA PHE A 110 -11.19 -3.41 8.52
C PHE A 110 -10.61 -4.83 8.34
N VAL A 111 -9.59 -4.98 7.47
CA VAL A 111 -8.85 -6.24 7.34
C VAL A 111 -7.84 -6.31 8.48
N PHE A 112 -8.31 -6.81 9.62
CA PHE A 112 -7.46 -7.60 10.51
C PHE A 112 -7.95 -9.04 10.42
N ARG A 113 -7.28 -9.88 9.64
CA ARG A 113 -7.36 -11.32 9.88
C ARG A 113 -6.06 -12.01 9.50
N GLY A 114 -5.48 -12.66 10.51
CA GLY A 114 -4.25 -13.41 10.41
C GLY A 114 -4.33 -14.56 9.42
N CYS A 115 -3.13 -15.04 9.10
CA CYS A 115 -2.84 -16.23 8.32
C CYS A 115 -3.74 -17.40 8.71
N GLU A 116 -4.63 -17.83 7.82
CA GLU A 116 -4.93 -19.25 7.58
C GLU A 116 -5.76 -19.43 6.31
N ASN A 117 -5.11 -20.00 5.29
CA ASN A 117 -5.65 -20.87 4.25
C ASN A 117 -7.12 -20.64 3.83
N ASN A 118 -7.41 -19.57 3.08
CA ASN A 118 -8.37 -19.62 1.99
C ASN A 118 -8.17 -18.39 1.11
N LYS A 119 -7.92 -18.59 -0.18
CA LYS A 119 -7.74 -17.51 -1.15
C LYS A 119 -9.03 -16.67 -1.22
N THR A 120 -9.08 -15.55 -0.52
CA THR A 120 -9.95 -14.44 -0.90
C THR A 120 -9.35 -13.84 -2.16
N LEU A 121 -9.83 -14.33 -3.30
CA LEU A 121 -9.66 -13.72 -4.61
C LEU A 121 -10.30 -12.33 -4.58
N THR A 122 -9.58 -11.31 -4.12
CA THR A 122 -9.82 -9.93 -4.55
C THR A 122 -9.21 -9.80 -5.96
N PHE A 123 -9.86 -10.48 -6.91
CA PHE A 123 -9.55 -10.49 -8.32
C PHE A 123 -10.11 -9.19 -8.94
N SER A 124 -9.20 -8.26 -9.28
CA SER A 124 -9.42 -6.95 -9.95
C SER A 124 -10.49 -6.07 -9.28
N LEU A 125 -10.15 -5.09 -8.43
CA LEU A 125 -9.93 -3.71 -8.88
C LEU A 125 -9.42 -2.80 -7.72
N PRO A 126 -8.12 -2.76 -7.42
CA PRO A 126 -7.52 -1.61 -6.72
C PRO A 126 -6.66 -0.72 -7.62
N PHE A 127 -6.40 -1.12 -8.88
CA PHE A 127 -5.59 -0.31 -9.81
C PHE A 127 -6.28 1.02 -10.15
N ASN A 128 -7.58 0.99 -10.43
CA ASN A 128 -8.35 2.19 -10.81
C ASN A 128 -8.53 3.16 -9.62
N LEU A 129 -8.67 2.64 -8.41
CA LEU A 129 -8.73 3.46 -7.21
C LEU A 129 -7.37 4.09 -6.90
N ALA A 130 -6.29 3.31 -6.97
CA ALA A 130 -4.93 3.84 -6.80
C ALA A 130 -4.59 4.88 -7.88
N SER A 131 -5.00 4.67 -9.13
CA SER A 131 -4.78 5.67 -10.19
C SER A 131 -5.57 6.96 -9.93
N LYS A 132 -6.85 6.88 -9.55
CA LYS A 132 -7.66 8.05 -9.17
C LYS A 132 -7.06 8.82 -7.98
N MET A 133 -6.51 8.11 -6.99
CA MET A 133 -5.83 8.75 -5.86
C MET A 133 -4.54 9.47 -6.29
N ILE A 134 -3.78 8.86 -7.20
CA ILE A 134 -2.57 9.47 -7.78
C ILE A 134 -2.95 10.71 -8.60
N ASP A 135 -3.99 10.62 -9.41
CA ASP A 135 -4.46 11.73 -10.26
C ASP A 135 -5.05 12.88 -9.40
N SER A 136 -5.76 12.55 -8.32
CA SER A 136 -6.23 13.53 -7.33
C SER A 136 -5.06 14.22 -6.62
N ALA A 137 -4.07 13.45 -6.15
CA ALA A 137 -2.86 14.00 -5.53
C ALA A 137 -2.07 14.90 -6.50
N LEU A 138 -2.02 14.54 -7.79
CA LEU A 138 -1.36 15.32 -8.83
C LEU A 138 -2.04 16.68 -9.06
N ALA A 139 -3.37 16.73 -8.99
CA ALA A 139 -4.12 17.98 -9.06
C ALA A 139 -3.82 18.89 -7.84
N PHE A 140 -3.76 18.32 -6.63
CA PHE A 140 -3.38 19.08 -5.42
C PHE A 140 -1.91 19.57 -5.47
N TYR A 141 -1.00 18.75 -6.00
CA TYR A 141 0.40 19.12 -6.24
C TYR A 141 0.51 20.30 -7.22
N LYS A 142 -0.25 20.26 -8.33
CA LYS A 142 -0.33 21.37 -9.29
C LYS A 142 -0.84 22.66 -8.64
N GLY A 143 -1.85 22.56 -7.78
CA GLY A 143 -2.38 23.68 -7.00
C GLY A 143 -1.36 24.28 -6.02
N LEU A 144 -0.56 23.44 -5.34
CA LEU A 144 0.50 23.89 -4.43
C LEU A 144 1.59 24.68 -5.15
N LYS A 145 1.92 24.30 -6.39
CA LYS A 145 3.00 24.91 -7.17
C LYS A 145 2.69 26.31 -7.68
N VAL A 146 1.41 26.60 -7.97
CA VAL A 146 0.96 27.92 -8.42
C VAL A 146 0.69 28.89 -7.26
N TYR A 147 0.54 28.38 -6.04
CA TYR A 147 0.19 29.18 -4.86
C TYR A 147 1.42 29.85 -4.22
N PRO A 148 1.35 31.15 -3.88
CA PRO A 148 2.51 31.89 -3.35
C PRO A 148 2.94 31.47 -1.92
N ALA A 149 2.06 30.84 -1.14
CA ALA A 149 2.33 30.45 0.25
C ALA A 149 1.90 28.99 0.54
N PRO A 150 2.64 27.97 0.06
CA PRO A 150 2.22 26.56 0.12
C PRO A 150 2.02 26.02 1.55
N GLY A 151 2.60 26.68 2.56
CA GLY A 151 2.49 26.29 3.97
C GLY A 151 1.13 26.54 4.64
N ASP A 152 0.31 27.44 4.10
CA ASP A 152 -1.07 27.61 4.59
C ASP A 152 -2.05 26.68 3.88
N LEU A 153 -1.79 26.43 2.59
CA LEU A 153 -2.60 25.52 1.79
C LEU A 153 -2.51 24.06 2.27
N ILE A 154 -1.33 23.60 2.68
CA ILE A 154 -1.15 22.25 3.22
C ILE A 154 -1.95 22.02 4.52
N LYS A 155 -2.15 23.06 5.34
CA LYS A 155 -2.94 22.96 6.58
C LYS A 155 -4.42 22.75 6.28
N ILE A 156 -4.93 23.38 5.22
CA ILE A 156 -6.30 23.20 4.77
C ILE A 156 -6.46 21.77 4.25
N TYR A 157 -5.52 21.30 3.42
CA TYR A 157 -5.56 19.94 2.87
C TYR A 157 -5.46 18.84 3.95
N ASP A 158 -4.68 19.03 5.02
CA ASP A 158 -4.64 18.08 6.15
C ASP A 158 -6.00 17.87 6.83
N SER A 159 -6.88 18.88 6.74
CA SER A 159 -8.23 18.84 7.32
C SER A 159 -9.33 18.42 6.34
N THR A 160 -9.18 18.70 5.05
CA THR A 160 -10.23 18.48 4.04
C THR A 160 -10.01 17.23 3.19
N VAL A 161 -8.75 16.82 2.97
CA VAL A 161 -8.40 15.71 2.06
C VAL A 161 -8.14 14.43 2.87
N PRO A 162 -8.60 13.26 2.41
CA PRO A 162 -8.31 11.98 3.06
C PRO A 162 -6.79 11.68 3.17
N LYS A 163 -6.36 11.16 4.33
CA LYS A 163 -4.97 10.75 4.61
C LYS A 163 -4.28 9.94 3.50
N PRO A 164 -4.94 8.96 2.84
CA PRO A 164 -4.30 8.18 1.79
C PRO A 164 -3.88 9.00 0.55
N ILE A 165 -4.50 10.15 0.29
CA ILE A 165 -4.14 11.06 -0.81
C ILE A 165 -3.00 11.98 -0.35
N LEU A 166 -3.02 12.42 0.91
CA LEU A 166 -1.94 13.20 1.52
C LEU A 166 -0.62 12.42 1.59
N ASP A 167 -0.66 11.12 1.87
CA ASP A 167 0.53 10.27 1.88
C ASP A 167 1.19 10.20 0.49
N ILE A 168 0.37 10.11 -0.58
CA ILE A 168 0.85 10.13 -1.97
C ILE A 168 1.39 11.51 -2.33
N LEU A 169 0.69 12.58 -1.95
CA LEU A 169 1.12 13.96 -2.15
C LEU A 169 2.46 14.23 -1.45
N ALA A 170 2.66 13.71 -0.23
CA ALA A 170 3.93 13.80 0.49
C ALA A 170 5.06 13.05 -0.24
N ASP A 171 4.79 11.86 -0.79
CA ASP A 171 5.74 11.13 -1.63
C ASP A 171 6.07 11.92 -2.93
N MET A 172 5.10 12.63 -3.53
CA MET A 172 5.32 13.53 -4.69
C MET A 172 6.19 14.74 -4.33
N ILE A 173 5.91 15.40 -3.20
CA ILE A 173 6.68 16.55 -2.71
C ILE A 173 8.09 16.13 -2.27
N ALA A 174 8.25 14.94 -1.68
CA ALA A 174 9.58 14.43 -1.32
C ALA A 174 10.46 14.18 -2.55
N TYR A 175 9.85 13.86 -3.70
CA TYR A 175 10.55 13.80 -4.98
C TYR A 175 10.84 15.20 -5.55
N ASP A 176 9.94 16.17 -5.34
CA ASP A 176 10.10 17.54 -5.83
C ASP A 176 10.59 18.52 -4.76
N GLY A 177 11.90 18.70 -4.68
CA GLY A 177 12.54 19.56 -3.68
C GLY A 177 12.32 21.07 -3.84
N ASP A 178 11.63 21.51 -4.89
CA ASP A 178 11.25 22.92 -5.11
C ASP A 178 10.12 23.38 -4.15
N ILE A 179 9.25 22.46 -3.71
CA ILE A 179 8.17 22.69 -2.75
C ILE A 179 8.69 22.37 -1.33
N SER A 180 9.54 23.25 -0.80
CA SER A 180 10.05 23.14 0.58
C SER A 180 8.98 23.57 1.60
N ILE A 181 8.00 22.70 1.84
CA ILE A 181 7.12 22.80 3.00
C ILE A 181 7.95 22.32 4.20
N ARG A 182 8.44 23.26 5.01
CA ARG A 182 9.13 22.96 6.27
C ARG A 182 8.13 22.43 7.31
N THR A 183 7.38 21.38 6.99
CA THR A 183 6.71 20.54 7.96
C THR A 183 7.82 19.78 8.67
N ARG A 184 8.15 20.20 9.90
CA ARG A 184 8.88 19.32 10.82
C ARG A 184 8.20 17.96 10.77
N PRO A 185 8.93 16.85 10.61
CA PRO A 185 8.32 15.55 10.77
C PRO A 185 7.64 15.53 12.15
N SER A 186 6.32 15.37 12.16
CA SER A 186 5.58 15.08 13.37
C SER A 186 6.18 13.80 13.94
N SER A 187 7.01 13.95 14.97
CA SER A 187 7.63 12.92 15.80
C SER A 187 8.23 11.74 15.00
N ALA A 188 9.45 11.84 14.49
CA ALA A 188 10.65 11.61 15.31
C ALA A 188 10.33 10.71 16.52
N GLY A 189 10.73 9.44 16.43
CA GLY A 189 10.71 8.52 17.55
C GLY A 189 11.25 9.19 18.80
N ILE A 190 10.63 8.89 19.95
CA ILE A 190 11.13 9.27 21.26
C ILE A 190 12.59 8.82 21.32
N ASN A 191 13.53 9.77 21.33
CA ASN A 191 14.91 9.46 21.62
C ASN A 191 14.94 8.99 23.07
N LEU A 192 15.22 7.69 23.27
CA LEU A 192 15.36 7.05 24.58
C LEU A 192 16.45 7.69 25.48
N GLY A 193 17.19 8.68 24.95
CA GLY A 193 18.20 9.47 25.66
C GLY A 193 17.68 10.63 26.50
N ASP A 194 16.41 11.06 26.35
CA ASP A 194 15.83 12.17 27.14
C ASP A 194 15.03 11.71 28.37
N ILE A 195 15.23 10.44 28.75
CA ILE A 195 15.08 9.81 30.07
C ILE A 195 15.64 10.54 31.31
N PRO A 196 14.99 11.46 32.06
CA PRO A 196 15.58 11.88 33.34
C PRO A 196 15.70 10.66 34.26
N ASN A 197 16.93 10.35 34.66
CA ASN A 197 17.26 9.27 35.59
C ASN A 197 16.64 9.61 36.95
N VAL A 198 15.42 9.12 37.20
CA VAL A 198 14.80 9.16 38.52
C VAL A 198 15.52 8.14 39.40
N GLY A 199 16.49 8.64 40.18
CA GLY A 199 17.21 7.84 41.17
C GLY A 199 16.23 7.24 42.17
N LEU A 200 16.15 5.90 42.18
CA LEU A 200 15.73 5.17 43.36
C LEU A 200 16.98 4.88 44.18
N ASP A 201 17.11 5.63 45.27
CA ASP A 201 17.76 5.20 46.50
C ASP A 201 16.93 4.04 47.12
#